data_AF-M0LBY6-F1
#
_entry.id   AF-M0LBY6-F1
#
_cell.length_a   1.000
_cell.length_b   1.000
_cell.length_c   1.000
_cell.angle_alpha   90.00
_cell.angle_beta   90.00
_cell.angle_gamma   90.00
#
_symmetry.space_group_name_H-M   'P 1'
#
loop_
_entity.id
_entity.type
_entity.pdbx_description
1 polymer ?
#
loop_
_entity_poly.entity_id
_entity_poly.type
_entity_poly.pdbx_seq_one_letter_code
_entity_poly.pdbx_strand_id
1 'polypeptide(L)'
;MCEGSKLVEVQVVGGFSGTVVLLATCQNKELSIPPGESVQINRDTDAQTCRIVLSVDGKQEFSDTVNSHQSVDLTVSSDGEVTDRWIVQ
;
A
#
# COMPACT_ATOMS: atom_id res chain seq x y z
N MET A 1 -2.93 -15.30 18.60
CA MET A 1 -2.20 -15.00 17.35
C MET A 1 -2.31 -13.50 17.18
N CYS A 2 -1.25 -12.75 17.43
CA CYS A 2 -1.30 -11.29 17.23
C CYS A 2 -1.31 -11.08 15.71
N GLU A 3 -2.45 -10.68 15.15
CA GLU A 3 -2.46 -10.10 13.80
C GLU A 3 -1.51 -8.91 13.83
N GLY A 4 -0.46 -8.96 13.00
CA GLY A 4 0.58 -7.94 13.00
C GLY A 4 -0.01 -6.55 12.75
N SER A 5 0.65 -5.51 13.27
CA SER A 5 0.17 -4.15 13.09
C SER A 5 0.10 -3.78 11.60
N LYS A 6 -0.91 -2.99 11.25
CA LYS A 6 -1.12 -2.49 9.89
C LYS A 6 0.15 -1.81 9.36
N LEU A 7 0.61 -2.23 8.20
CA LEU A 7 1.81 -1.69 7.54
C LEU A 7 1.38 -0.70 6.45
N VAL A 8 0.55 -1.17 5.52
CA VAL A 8 -0.04 -0.33 4.48
C VAL A 8 -1.46 -0.80 4.17
N GLU A 9 -2.36 0.12 3.88
CA GLU A 9 -3.61 -0.16 3.19
C GLU A 9 -3.68 0.67 1.92
N VAL A 10 -4.15 0.04 0.84
CA VAL A 10 -4.32 0.69 -0.44
C VAL A 10 -5.76 0.54 -0.87
N GLN A 11 -6.41 1.65 -1.17
CA GLN A 11 -7.76 1.70 -1.70
C GLN A 11 -7.74 2.21 -3.13
N VAL A 12 -8.40 1.51 -4.05
CA VAL A 12 -8.56 1.95 -5.44
C VAL A 12 -10.01 2.34 -5.67
N VAL A 13 -10.26 3.59 -6.07
CA VAL A 13 -11.62 4.05 -6.34
C VAL A 13 -12.21 3.33 -7.55
N GLY A 14 -13.48 2.90 -7.47
CA GLY A 14 -14.15 2.08 -8.51
C GLY A 14 -14.29 2.74 -9.89
N GLY A 15 -14.09 4.06 -9.99
CA GLY A 15 -14.06 4.77 -11.27
C GLY A 15 -12.72 4.72 -12.01
N PHE A 16 -11.69 4.10 -11.42
CA PHE A 16 -10.37 3.94 -12.05
C PHE A 16 -10.39 2.83 -13.11
N SER A 17 -9.73 3.05 -14.26
CA SER A 17 -9.72 2.10 -15.38
C SER A 17 -8.36 1.47 -15.68
N GLY A 18 -7.34 1.76 -14.85
CA GLY A 18 -5.99 1.25 -15.03
C GLY A 18 -5.65 0.06 -14.14
N THR A 19 -4.35 -0.22 -14.03
CA THR A 19 -3.79 -1.28 -13.19
C THR A 19 -3.07 -0.69 -11.99
N VAL A 20 -3.41 -1.14 -10.78
CA VAL A 20 -2.69 -0.77 -9.55
C VAL A 20 -1.94 -1.98 -9.02
N VAL A 21 -0.63 -1.82 -8.80
CA VAL A 21 0.24 -2.87 -8.26
C VAL A 21 0.95 -2.35 -7.01
N LEU A 22 0.77 -3.06 -5.91
CA LEU A 22 1.43 -2.82 -4.63
C LEU A 22 2.56 -3.83 -4.43
N LEU A 23 3.78 -3.34 -4.18
CA LEU A 23 4.93 -4.15 -3.83
C LEU A 23 5.39 -3.81 -2.40
N ALA A 24 5.46 -4.84 -1.56
CA ALA A 24 6.05 -4.77 -0.22
C ALA A 24 7.37 -5.55 -0.22
N THR A 25 8.51 -4.84 -0.19
CA THR A 25 9.82 -5.48 -0.36
C THR A 25 10.21 -6.40 0.79
N CYS A 26 9.80 -6.08 2.01
CA CYS A 26 10.11 -6.88 3.20
C CYS A 26 9.46 -8.26 3.16
N GLN A 27 8.33 -8.41 2.45
CA GLN A 27 7.60 -9.66 2.29
C GLN A 27 7.82 -10.27 0.90
N ASN A 28 8.60 -9.60 0.03
CA ASN A 28 8.74 -9.92 -1.39
C ASN A 28 7.38 -10.22 -2.05
N LYS A 29 6.38 -9.40 -1.71
CA LYS A 29 4.98 -9.63 -2.05
C LYS A 29 4.49 -8.55 -2.99
N GLU A 30 3.98 -8.98 -4.14
CA GLU A 30 3.35 -8.12 -5.15
C GLU A 30 1.86 -8.44 -5.20
N LEU A 31 1.01 -7.41 -5.17
CA LEU A 31 -0.44 -7.52 -5.15
C LEU A 31 -1.03 -6.58 -6.20
N SER A 32 -1.78 -7.15 -7.13
CA SER A 32 -2.62 -6.37 -8.05
C SER A 32 -3.95 -6.05 -7.38
N ILE A 33 -4.36 -4.78 -7.42
CA ILE A 33 -5.55 -4.29 -6.74
C ILE A 33 -6.56 -3.84 -7.80
N PRO A 34 -7.69 -4.55 -7.95
CA PRO A 34 -8.74 -4.17 -8.89
C PRO A 34 -9.36 -2.81 -8.54
N PRO A 35 -9.90 -2.08 -9.53
CA PRO A 35 -10.69 -0.89 -9.25
C PRO A 35 -11.89 -1.18 -8.35
N GLY A 36 -12.08 -0.35 -7.33
CA GLY A 36 -13.17 -0.49 -6.35
C GLY A 36 -12.85 -1.40 -5.17
N GLU A 37 -11.68 -2.04 -5.18
CA GLU A 37 -11.20 -2.91 -4.10
C GLU A 37 -10.20 -2.18 -3.21
N SER A 38 -9.93 -2.80 -2.06
CA SER A 38 -8.89 -2.38 -1.14
C SER A 38 -8.07 -3.57 -0.67
N VAL A 39 -6.79 -3.33 -0.40
CA VAL A 39 -5.86 -4.36 0.08
C VAL A 39 -5.07 -3.80 1.25
N GLN A 40 -5.03 -4.57 2.34
CA GLN A 40 -4.21 -4.28 3.50
C GLN A 40 -3.06 -5.29 3.62
N ILE A 41 -1.85 -4.79 3.87
CA ILE A 41 -0.70 -5.59 4.28
C ILE A 41 -0.42 -5.29 5.76
N ASN A 42 -0.38 -6.35 6.55
CA ASN A 42 0.04 -6.31 7.95
C ASN A 42 1.52 -6.71 8.06
N ARG A 43 2.19 -6.28 9.12
CA ARG A 43 3.55 -6.74 9.43
C ARG A 43 3.57 -8.23 9.72
N ASP A 44 4.58 -8.93 9.21
CA ASP A 44 4.80 -10.34 9.57
C ASP A 44 5.50 -10.49 10.92
N THR A 45 6.30 -9.49 11.31
CA THR A 45 7.05 -9.46 12.56
C THR A 45 6.87 -8.13 13.27
N ASP A 46 6.93 -8.14 14.60
CA ASP A 46 6.96 -6.91 15.38
C ASP A 46 8.13 -6.01 14.93
N ALA A 47 7.87 -4.72 14.91
CA ALA A 47 8.80 -3.69 14.47
C ALA A 47 9.40 -3.87 13.05
N GLN A 48 8.75 -4.63 12.16
CA GLN A 48 9.16 -4.72 10.75
C GLN A 48 9.13 -3.34 10.08
N THR A 49 10.24 -2.96 9.48
CA THR A 49 10.34 -1.86 8.53
C THR A 49 10.23 -2.41 7.12
N CYS A 50 9.45 -1.75 6.26
CA CYS A 50 9.20 -2.22 4.91
C CYS A 50 9.21 -1.09 3.90
N ARG A 51 9.86 -1.31 2.76
CA ARG A 51 9.69 -0.40 1.63
C ARG A 51 8.44 -0.79 0.87
N ILE A 52 7.55 0.18 0.72
CA ILE A 52 6.33 0.09 -0.07
C ILE A 52 6.54 0.82 -1.39
N VAL A 53 6.13 0.19 -2.47
CA VAL A 53 6.11 0.76 -3.81
C VAL A 53 4.72 0.55 -4.39
N LEU A 54 4.08 1.63 -4.82
CA LEU A 54 2.81 1.58 -5.53
C LEU A 54 3.03 2.04 -6.98
N SER A 55 2.62 1.19 -7.91
CA SER A 55 2.66 1.49 -9.33
C SER A 55 1.25 1.57 -9.89
N VAL A 56 0.98 2.62 -10.66
CA VAL A 56 -0.28 2.84 -11.37
C VAL A 56 0.04 2.82 -12.87
N ASP A 57 -0.61 1.93 -13.62
CA ASP A 57 -0.35 1.68 -15.04
C ASP A 57 1.13 1.45 -15.38
N GLY A 58 1.84 0.76 -14.48
CA GLY A 58 3.26 0.46 -14.62
C GLY A 58 4.21 1.61 -14.28
N LYS A 59 3.69 2.80 -13.94
CA LYS A 59 4.48 3.93 -13.45
C LYS A 59 4.49 3.94 -11.93
N GLN A 60 5.66 4.10 -11.34
CA GLN A 60 5.80 4.21 -9.89
C GLN A 60 5.31 5.58 -9.42
N GLU A 61 4.15 5.61 -8.77
CA GLU A 61 3.54 6.85 -8.24
C GLU A 61 3.89 7.08 -6.76
N PHE A 62 4.11 6.01 -5.99
CA PHE A 62 4.54 6.10 -4.60
C PHE A 62 5.71 5.16 -4.31
N SER A 63 6.70 5.64 -3.55
CA SER A 63 7.72 4.77 -3.00
C SER A 63 8.31 5.35 -1.73
N ASP A 64 8.07 4.69 -0.60
CA ASP A 64 8.62 5.10 0.68
C ASP A 64 8.84 3.91 1.62
N THR A 65 9.56 4.16 2.71
CA THR A 65 9.87 3.20 3.75
C THR A 65 8.99 3.43 4.96
N VAL A 66 8.11 2.47 5.25
CA VAL A 66 7.25 2.46 6.43
C VAL A 66 8.03 1.85 7.60
N ASN A 67 8.31 2.64 8.62
CA ASN A 67 9.03 2.18 9.82
C ASN A 67 8.13 1.38 10.76
N SER A 68 8.74 0.78 11.79
CA SER A 68 8.09 -0.06 12.82
C SER A 68 6.86 0.56 13.51
N HIS A 69 6.84 1.87 13.65
CA HIS A 69 5.86 2.66 14.41
C HIS A 69 4.99 3.54 13.49
N GLN A 70 5.00 3.25 12.18
CA GLN A 70 4.26 4.02 11.19
C GLN A 70 3.33 3.10 10.40
N SER A 71 2.25 3.62 9.85
CA SER A 71 1.51 2.95 8.80
C SER A 71 1.10 3.99 7.76
N VAL A 72 0.91 3.56 6.52
CA VAL A 72 0.50 4.46 5.44
C VAL A 72 -0.77 3.96 4.79
N ASP A 73 -1.72 4.87 4.59
CA ASP A 73 -2.91 4.62 3.81
C ASP A 73 -2.74 5.30 2.47
N LEU A 74 -2.82 4.54 1.39
CA LEU A 74 -2.73 5.04 0.02
C LEU A 74 -4.11 4.96 -0.62
N THR A 75 -4.52 6.05 -1.27
CA THR A 75 -5.75 6.06 -2.07
C THR A 75 -5.40 6.39 -3.51
N VAL A 76 -5.83 5.53 -4.43
CA VAL A 76 -5.76 5.77 -5.87
C VAL A 76 -7.10 6.29 -6.33
N SER A 77 -7.14 7.53 -6.79
CA SER A 77 -8.33 8.19 -7.32
C SER A 77 -8.70 7.65 -8.71
N SER A 78 -9.85 8.08 -9.23
CA SER A 78 -10.34 7.66 -10.55
C SER A 78 -9.46 8.10 -11.72
N ASP A 79 -8.68 9.17 -11.54
CA ASP A 79 -7.70 9.69 -12.52
C ASP A 79 -6.28 9.14 -12.33
N GLY A 80 -6.08 8.24 -11.35
CA GLY A 80 -4.79 7.61 -11.07
C GLY A 80 -3.84 8.44 -10.20
N GLU A 81 -4.31 9.56 -9.63
CA GLU A 81 -3.58 10.28 -8.59
C GLU A 81 -3.50 9.41 -7.33
N VAL A 82 -2.33 9.44 -6.68
CA VAL A 82 -2.10 8.72 -5.42
C VAL A 82 -1.97 9.74 -4.30
N THR A 83 -2.84 9.63 -3.31
CA THR A 83 -2.73 10.40 -2.07
C THR A 83 -2.30 9.50 -0.94
N ASP A 84 -1.31 9.93 -0.16
CA ASP A 84 -0.83 9.23 1.03
C ASP A 84 -1.31 9.88 2.33
N ARG A 85 -1.62 9.05 3.31
CA ARG A 85 -1.90 9.46 4.68
C ARG A 85 -1.08 8.63 5.65
N TRP A 86 -0.14 9.29 6.30
CA TRP A 86 0.70 8.66 7.32
C TRP A 86 0.03 8.67 8.68
N ILE A 87 0.15 7.54 9.37
CA ILE A 87 -0.31 7.35 10.73
C ILE A 87 0.92 6.97 11.55
N VAL A 88 1.21 7.75 12.58
CA VAL A 88 2.29 7.46 13.54
C VAL A 88 1.64 6.88 14.79
N GLN A 89 2.10 5.71 15.22
CA GLN A 89 1.59 4.95 16.36
C GLN A 89 2.40 5.20 17.63
#